data_AF-A0AAD7NGE2-F1
#
_entry.id   AF-A0AAD7NGE2-F1
#
_cell.length_a   1.000
_cell.length_b   1.000
_cell.length_c   1.000
_cell.angle_alpha   90.00
_cell.angle_beta   90.00
_cell.angle_gamma   90.00
#
_symmetry.space_group_name_H-M   'P 1'
#
loop_
_entity.id
_entity.type
_entity.pdbx_description
1 polymer ?
#
loop_
_entity_poly.entity_id
_entity_poly.type
_entity_poly.pdbx_seq_one_letter_code
_entity_poly.pdbx_strand_id
1 'polypeptide(L)'
;GDILKLKMVLFDRQMANDTGSEAYQNLASWGPPAEGWHYLGQCASNNYTDSPISLVFKPLAAAPGLLAAVERWEQVWNNSGSSASRDFALWRGVSSSETHVVVGGIFSANPGHAHPTAEQTEGIVAINSQLVAEDGATRVWDDLGSGAKEDGSVW
;
A
#
# COMPACT_ATOMS: atom_id res chain seq x y z
N GLY A 1 -13.96 24.02 -9.53
CA GLY A 1 -14.61 23.78 -8.22
C GLY A 1 -14.06 22.48 -7.66
N ASP A 2 -14.18 22.28 -6.35
CA ASP A 2 -13.68 21.05 -5.71
C ASP A 2 -14.34 19.82 -6.33
N ILE A 3 -13.55 18.76 -6.52
CA ILE A 3 -13.98 17.48 -7.11
C ILE A 3 -13.81 16.29 -6.15
N LEU A 4 -13.04 16.48 -5.07
CA LEU A 4 -12.80 15.50 -4.02
C LEU A 4 -13.10 16.12 -2.66
N LYS A 5 -13.68 15.32 -1.75
CA LYS A 5 -13.62 15.57 -0.30
C LYS A 5 -12.40 14.85 0.24
N LEU A 6 -11.62 15.55 1.06
CA LEU A 6 -10.38 15.06 1.66
C LEU A 6 -10.48 15.19 3.18
N LYS A 7 -9.92 14.22 3.91
CA LYS A 7 -9.63 14.37 5.35
C LYS A 7 -8.45 13.49 5.75
N MET A 8 -7.76 13.91 6.81
CA MET A 8 -6.74 13.10 7.46
C MET A 8 -7.40 12.25 8.55
N VAL A 9 -7.05 10.96 8.62
CA VAL A 9 -7.53 10.02 9.64
C VAL A 9 -6.39 9.15 10.14
N LEU A 10 -6.55 8.59 11.33
CA LEU A 10 -5.66 7.56 11.83
C LEU A 10 -5.84 6.28 11.01
N PHE A 11 -4.73 5.68 10.58
CA PHE A 11 -4.71 4.36 9.95
C PHE A 11 -4.46 3.33 11.04
N ASP A 12 -5.51 3.02 11.80
CA ASP A 12 -5.46 2.25 13.05
C ASP A 12 -5.45 0.73 12.87
N ARG A 13 -5.65 0.24 11.64
CA ARG A 13 -5.63 -1.19 11.33
C ARG A 13 -4.24 -1.59 10.82
N GLN A 14 -3.51 -2.35 11.62
CA GLN A 14 -2.28 -2.98 11.16
C GLN A 14 -2.63 -4.07 10.12
N MET A 15 -2.12 -3.92 8.90
CA MET A 15 -2.41 -4.79 7.76
C MET A 15 -1.39 -5.92 7.66
N ALA A 16 -0.11 -5.60 7.85
CA ALA A 16 0.98 -6.56 7.91
C ALA A 16 2.16 -5.99 8.72
N ASN A 17 3.07 -6.86 9.16
CA ASN A 17 4.39 -6.49 9.66
C ASN A 17 5.43 -7.52 9.24
N ASP A 18 6.69 -7.11 9.27
CA ASP A 18 7.82 -7.92 8.85
C ASP A 18 8.43 -8.74 10.00
N THR A 19 7.73 -8.94 11.12
CA THR A 19 8.26 -9.75 12.23
C THR A 19 8.64 -11.15 11.72
N GLY A 20 9.92 -11.50 11.87
CA GLY A 20 10.51 -12.75 11.37
C GLY A 20 11.13 -12.66 9.96
N SER A 21 11.29 -11.45 9.41
CA SER A 21 11.96 -11.17 8.13
C SER A 21 13.48 -11.22 8.21
N GLU A 22 14.06 -11.04 9.41
CA GLU A 22 15.49 -10.81 9.64
C GLU A 22 16.04 -9.51 9.00
N ALA A 23 15.19 -8.67 8.41
CA ALA A 23 15.60 -7.35 7.96
C ALA A 23 16.07 -6.51 9.16
N TYR A 24 17.07 -5.66 8.94
CA TYR A 24 17.65 -4.81 9.99
C TYR A 24 16.68 -3.73 10.48
N GLN A 25 15.67 -3.41 9.68
CA GLN A 25 14.66 -2.40 9.98
C GLN A 25 13.31 -3.08 10.11
N ASN A 26 12.49 -2.58 11.04
CA ASN A 26 11.11 -3.02 11.18
C ASN A 26 10.24 -2.37 10.12
N LEU A 27 9.23 -3.10 9.65
CA LEU A 27 8.17 -2.57 8.81
C LEU A 27 6.81 -3.02 9.35
N ALA A 28 5.91 -2.06 9.56
CA ALA A 28 4.48 -2.33 9.61
C ALA A 28 3.76 -1.53 8.53
N SER A 29 2.70 -2.12 7.99
CA SER A 29 1.78 -1.44 7.08
C SER A 29 0.42 -1.28 7.73
N TRP A 30 -0.23 -0.15 7.43
CA TRP A 30 -1.45 0.29 8.10
C TRP A 30 -2.51 0.71 7.09
N GLY A 31 -3.77 0.52 7.45
CA GLY A 31 -4.93 0.96 6.68
C GLY A 31 -5.95 1.67 7.56
N PRO A 32 -6.84 2.50 6.97
CA PRO A 32 -7.92 3.15 7.70
C PRO A 32 -9.15 2.23 7.82
N PRO A 33 -10.11 2.58 8.69
CA PRO A 33 -11.45 2.01 8.63
C PRO A 33 -12.14 2.44 7.32
N ALA A 34 -12.57 1.46 6.51
CA ALA A 34 -13.10 1.66 5.15
C ALA A 34 -14.59 2.11 5.12
N GLU A 35 -14.94 3.17 5.83
CA GLU A 35 -16.33 3.65 6.02
C GLU A 35 -16.88 4.45 4.81
N GLY A 36 -16.87 3.80 3.64
CA GLY A 36 -17.23 4.38 2.35
C GLY A 36 -16.22 5.41 1.84
N TRP A 37 -15.12 5.64 2.55
CA TRP A 37 -14.00 6.47 2.10
C TRP A 37 -12.98 5.59 1.37
N HIS A 38 -12.25 6.20 0.43
CA HIS A 38 -11.15 5.57 -0.27
C HIS A 38 -9.81 6.07 0.24
N TYR A 39 -8.76 5.30 -0.01
CA TYR A 39 -7.38 5.68 0.27
C TYR A 39 -6.45 5.18 -0.84
N LEU A 40 -5.27 5.79 -0.91
CA LEU A 40 -4.36 5.62 -2.05
C LEU A 40 -3.41 4.42 -1.91
N GLY A 41 -3.34 3.80 -0.74
CA GLY A 41 -2.50 2.65 -0.44
C GLY A 41 -2.22 2.52 1.06
N GLN A 42 -1.58 1.44 1.47
CA GLN A 42 -1.17 1.29 2.87
C GLN A 42 -0.19 2.39 3.26
N CYS A 43 -0.19 2.77 4.54
CA CYS A 43 0.86 3.60 5.11
C CYS A 43 1.90 2.73 5.81
N ALA A 44 3.18 2.99 5.55
CA ALA A 44 4.27 2.25 6.16
C ALA A 44 4.84 3.00 7.37
N SER A 45 5.25 2.26 8.39
CA SER A 45 6.03 2.75 9.53
C SER A 45 7.27 1.88 9.73
N ASN A 46 8.37 2.49 10.16
CA ASN A 46 9.62 1.79 10.46
C ASN A 46 9.65 1.16 11.87
N ASN A 47 8.47 0.85 12.41
CA ASN A 47 8.23 0.23 13.70
C ASN A 47 6.85 -0.44 13.70
N TYR A 48 6.54 -1.19 14.76
CA TYR A 48 5.33 -2.01 14.84
C TYR A 48 4.14 -1.36 15.56
N THR A 49 4.30 -0.17 16.12
CA THR A 49 3.32 0.42 17.06
C THR A 49 2.74 1.74 16.60
N ASP A 50 3.46 2.47 15.75
CA ASP A 50 3.10 3.83 15.38
C ASP A 50 2.17 3.82 14.18
N SER A 51 0.88 3.75 14.49
CA SER A 51 -0.18 3.96 13.51
C SER A 51 -0.11 5.39 12.95
N PRO A 52 0.04 5.56 11.62
CA PRO A 52 0.20 6.86 11.00
C PRO A 52 -1.14 7.56 10.77
N ILE A 53 -1.12 8.89 10.66
CA ILE A 53 -2.26 9.68 10.17
C ILE A 53 -2.05 9.92 8.68
N SER A 54 -3.05 9.56 7.86
CA SER A 54 -2.96 9.71 6.41
C SER A 54 -4.30 10.09 5.76
N LEU A 55 -4.24 10.38 4.46
CA LEU A 55 -5.32 10.92 3.67
C LEU A 55 -6.34 9.82 3.29
N VAL A 56 -7.61 10.11 3.54
CA VAL A 56 -8.72 9.43 2.88
C VAL A 56 -9.53 10.43 2.06
N PHE A 57 -10.18 9.94 1.01
CA PHE A 57 -10.92 10.79 0.08
C PHE A 57 -12.25 10.17 -0.39
N LYS A 58 -13.14 11.03 -0.90
CA LYS A 58 -14.39 10.67 -1.56
C LYS A 58 -14.60 11.54 -2.81
N PRO A 59 -14.98 10.99 -3.97
CA PRO A 59 -15.37 11.78 -5.12
C PRO A 59 -16.66 12.53 -4.81
N LEU A 60 -16.75 13.77 -5.30
CA LEU A 60 -17.99 14.52 -5.27
C LEU A 60 -18.91 14.03 -6.39
N ALA A 61 -20.21 13.91 -6.10
CA ALA A 61 -21.19 13.36 -7.05
C ALA A 61 -21.23 14.10 -8.41
N ALA A 62 -20.84 15.38 -8.44
CA ALA A 62 -20.77 16.19 -9.65
C ALA A 62 -19.55 15.90 -10.54
N ALA A 63 -18.63 15.03 -10.11
CA ALA A 63 -17.41 14.67 -10.83
C ALA A 63 -17.35 13.14 -11.06
N PRO A 64 -18.09 12.61 -12.04
CA PRO A 64 -18.01 11.20 -12.40
C PRO A 64 -16.68 10.87 -13.09
N GLY A 65 -16.24 9.61 -13.00
CA GLY A 65 -15.07 9.12 -13.73
C GLY A 65 -13.72 9.49 -13.12
N LEU A 66 -13.68 9.88 -11.84
CA LEU A 66 -12.41 10.12 -11.13
C LEU A 66 -11.71 8.85 -10.65
N LEU A 67 -12.48 7.77 -10.49
CA LEU A 67 -12.01 6.51 -9.92
C LEU A 67 -12.21 5.36 -10.91
N ALA A 68 -11.28 4.41 -10.85
CA ALA A 68 -11.37 3.12 -11.51
C ALA A 68 -11.07 2.00 -10.51
N ALA A 69 -11.44 0.77 -10.87
CA ALA A 69 -11.10 -0.40 -10.08
C ALA A 69 -9.61 -0.73 -10.19
N VAL A 70 -9.06 -1.37 -9.16
CA VAL A 70 -7.79 -2.09 -9.28
C VAL A 70 -8.09 -3.42 -9.97
N GLU A 71 -7.49 -3.64 -11.14
CA GLU A 71 -7.70 -4.84 -11.95
C GLU A 71 -6.94 -6.04 -11.38
N ARG A 72 -5.67 -5.84 -11.02
CA ARG A 72 -4.78 -6.88 -10.48
C ARG A 72 -3.66 -6.28 -9.65
N TRP A 73 -2.93 -7.16 -8.96
CA TRP A 73 -1.72 -6.83 -8.20
C TRP A 73 -0.52 -7.54 -8.80
N GLU A 74 0.52 -6.78 -9.12
CA GLU A 74 1.79 -7.28 -9.65
C GLU A 74 2.82 -7.26 -8.53
N GLN A 75 3.51 -8.39 -8.33
CA GLN A 75 4.57 -8.49 -7.33
C GLN A 75 5.79 -7.69 -7.79
N VAL A 76 6.32 -6.86 -6.91
CA VAL A 76 7.54 -6.06 -7.19
C VAL A 76 8.75 -6.53 -6.40
N TRP A 77 8.54 -7.30 -5.33
CA TRP A 77 9.57 -7.93 -4.52
C TRP A 77 8.96 -9.05 -3.67
N ASN A 78 9.75 -10.07 -3.34
CA ASN A 78 9.43 -11.03 -2.30
C ASN A 78 10.70 -11.50 -1.57
N ASN A 79 10.54 -12.10 -0.39
CA ASN A 79 11.66 -12.56 0.42
C ASN A 79 12.21 -13.96 0.04
N SER A 80 11.99 -14.44 -1.18
CA SER A 80 12.47 -15.77 -1.60
C SER A 80 13.98 -15.89 -1.48
N GLY A 81 14.42 -17.02 -0.92
CA GLY A 81 15.84 -17.29 -0.65
C GLY A 81 16.33 -16.79 0.71
N SER A 82 15.53 -15.99 1.43
CA SER A 82 15.78 -15.70 2.84
C SER A 82 15.60 -16.94 3.71
N SER A 83 16.11 -16.87 4.94
CA SER A 83 15.83 -17.82 6.02
C SER A 83 14.63 -17.41 6.88
N ALA A 84 13.82 -16.45 6.40
CA ALA A 84 12.68 -15.94 7.15
C ALA A 84 11.65 -17.04 7.45
N SER A 85 10.98 -16.92 8.58
CA SER A 85 9.95 -17.88 9.02
C SER A 85 8.58 -17.67 8.36
N ARG A 86 8.42 -16.59 7.60
CA ARG A 86 7.18 -16.15 6.96
C ARG A 86 7.49 -15.62 5.57
N ASP A 87 6.47 -15.66 4.72
CA ASP A 87 6.53 -15.13 3.36
C ASP A 87 6.13 -13.65 3.35
N PHE A 88 6.97 -12.81 2.76
CA PHE A 88 6.76 -11.37 2.63
C PHE A 88 6.85 -10.96 1.17
N ALA A 89 5.97 -10.05 0.75
CA ALA A 89 5.97 -9.54 -0.61
C ALA A 89 5.47 -8.09 -0.68
N LEU A 90 6.04 -7.35 -1.62
CA LEU A 90 5.61 -6.02 -2.03
C LEU A 90 4.86 -6.12 -3.35
N TRP A 91 3.77 -5.35 -3.49
CA TRP A 91 2.91 -5.37 -4.65
C TRP A 91 2.57 -3.98 -5.15
N ARG A 92 2.38 -3.86 -6.46
CA ARG A 92 1.85 -2.68 -7.14
C ARG A 92 0.51 -3.00 -7.77
N GLY A 93 -0.46 -2.11 -7.58
CA GLY A 93 -1.77 -2.26 -8.21
C GLY A 93 -1.73 -1.83 -9.67
N VAL A 94 -2.47 -2.54 -10.51
CA VAL A 94 -2.72 -2.16 -11.89
C VAL A 94 -4.16 -1.70 -12.02
N SER A 95 -4.35 -0.51 -12.59
CA SER A 95 -5.67 0.06 -12.83
C SER A 95 -6.41 -0.66 -13.95
N SER A 96 -7.73 -0.80 -13.83
CA SER A 96 -8.60 -1.28 -14.93
C SER A 96 -8.81 -0.24 -16.04
N SER A 97 -8.17 0.93 -15.93
CA SER A 97 -8.26 2.04 -16.87
C SER A 97 -6.89 2.67 -17.10
N GLU A 98 -6.55 2.90 -18.37
CA GLU A 98 -5.26 3.49 -18.79
C GLU A 98 -5.06 4.94 -18.32
N THR A 99 -6.13 5.65 -18.00
CA THR A 99 -6.08 7.05 -17.53
C THR A 99 -6.05 7.17 -16.01
N HIS A 100 -6.00 6.04 -15.30
CA HIS A 100 -6.00 5.98 -13.85
C HIS A 100 -4.77 5.22 -13.34
N VAL A 101 -4.35 5.56 -12.13
CA VAL A 101 -3.18 4.99 -11.48
C VAL A 101 -3.52 4.52 -10.07
N VAL A 102 -2.96 3.39 -9.65
CA VAL A 102 -2.92 2.99 -8.24
C VAL A 102 -1.65 3.58 -7.66
N VAL A 103 -1.80 4.47 -6.68
CA VAL A 103 -0.69 5.31 -6.20
C VAL A 103 0.23 4.56 -5.25
N GLY A 104 -0.31 3.99 -4.18
CA GLY A 104 0.45 3.30 -3.13
C GLY A 104 0.57 1.80 -3.37
N GLY A 105 1.68 1.23 -2.88
CA GLY A 105 1.92 -0.21 -2.87
C GLY A 105 1.26 -0.93 -1.70
N ILE A 106 1.37 -2.25 -1.72
CA ILE A 106 0.93 -3.13 -0.63
C ILE A 106 2.12 -3.94 -0.13
N PHE A 107 2.32 -3.92 1.18
CA PHE A 107 3.13 -4.92 1.87
C PHE A 107 2.21 -6.00 2.44
N SER A 108 2.58 -7.27 2.23
CA SER A 108 1.78 -8.42 2.64
C SER A 108 2.66 -9.50 3.26
N ALA A 109 2.06 -10.27 4.16
CA ALA A 109 2.67 -11.44 4.78
C ALA A 109 1.86 -12.72 4.48
N ASN A 110 1.43 -12.86 3.22
CA ASN A 110 0.56 -13.95 2.79
C ASN A 110 1.39 -15.21 2.48
N PRO A 111 0.93 -16.41 2.90
CA PRO A 111 1.64 -17.67 2.61
C PRO A 111 1.90 -17.87 1.11
N GLY A 112 3.09 -18.36 0.77
CA GLY A 112 3.54 -18.62 -0.60
C GLY A 112 3.62 -17.37 -1.46
N HIS A 113 3.82 -16.19 -0.85
CA HIS A 113 3.81 -14.89 -1.53
C HIS A 113 2.53 -14.69 -2.35
N ALA A 114 1.39 -15.15 -1.83
CA ALA A 114 0.10 -14.98 -2.51
C ALA A 114 -0.27 -13.49 -2.61
N HIS A 115 -0.94 -13.12 -3.71
CA HIS A 115 -1.39 -11.76 -3.94
C HIS A 115 -2.28 -11.23 -2.80
N PRO A 116 -2.38 -9.90 -2.61
CA PRO A 116 -3.26 -9.32 -1.61
C PRO A 116 -4.71 -9.77 -1.79
N THR A 117 -5.37 -10.06 -0.68
CA THR A 117 -6.79 -10.43 -0.63
C THR A 117 -7.68 -9.20 -0.79
N ALA A 118 -8.95 -9.41 -1.15
CA ALA A 118 -9.93 -8.34 -1.25
C ALA A 118 -10.09 -7.54 0.06
N GLU A 119 -10.00 -8.21 1.21
CA GLU A 119 -10.05 -7.57 2.53
C GLU A 119 -8.83 -6.69 2.78
N GLN A 120 -7.62 -7.16 2.42
CA GLN A 120 -6.38 -6.40 2.58
C GLN A 120 -6.31 -5.15 1.69
N THR A 121 -7.12 -5.11 0.61
CA THR A 121 -7.13 -4.02 -0.36
C THR A 121 -8.46 -3.24 -0.36
N GLU A 122 -9.36 -3.56 0.56
CA GLU A 122 -10.66 -2.91 0.67
C GLU A 122 -10.47 -1.39 0.82
N GLY A 123 -11.17 -0.61 -0.01
CA GLY A 123 -11.10 0.85 -0.02
C GLY A 123 -9.99 1.45 -0.88
N ILE A 124 -9.05 0.64 -1.38
CA ILE A 124 -8.03 1.09 -2.35
C ILE A 124 -8.64 1.13 -3.75
N VAL A 125 -8.41 2.22 -4.46
CA VAL A 125 -8.92 2.46 -5.81
C VAL A 125 -7.83 3.07 -6.69
N ALA A 126 -7.98 2.93 -8.00
CA ALA A 126 -7.20 3.72 -8.94
C ALA A 126 -7.83 5.11 -9.09
N ILE A 127 -7.01 6.16 -9.15
CA ILE A 127 -7.43 7.55 -9.30
C ILE A 127 -6.96 8.11 -10.64
N ASN A 128 -7.74 9.01 -11.24
CA ASN A 128 -7.37 9.67 -12.49
C ASN A 128 -5.97 10.29 -12.38
N SER A 129 -5.08 9.96 -13.32
CA SER A 129 -3.66 10.34 -13.27
C SER A 129 -3.44 11.85 -13.30
N GLN A 130 -4.39 12.63 -13.84
CA GLN A 130 -4.32 14.10 -13.85
C GLN A 130 -4.51 14.72 -12.45
N LEU A 131 -4.93 13.94 -11.46
CA LEU A 131 -5.09 14.38 -10.08
C LEU A 131 -3.87 14.10 -9.20
N VAL A 132 -2.86 13.43 -9.75
CA VAL A 132 -1.65 13.04 -9.05
C VAL A 132 -0.48 13.80 -9.65
N ALA A 133 0.40 14.30 -8.78
CA ALA A 133 1.66 14.89 -9.18
C ALA A 133 2.80 14.07 -8.56
N GLU A 134 3.92 14.01 -9.26
CA GLU A 134 5.15 13.47 -8.69
C GLU A 134 5.67 14.40 -7.60
N ASP A 135 6.16 13.80 -6.52
CA ASP A 135 6.83 14.50 -5.42
C ASP A 135 8.00 13.65 -4.91
N GLY A 136 8.87 14.23 -4.08
CA GLY A 136 9.93 13.50 -3.41
C GLY A 136 9.37 12.49 -2.40
N ALA A 137 9.94 11.28 -2.40
CA ALA A 137 9.63 10.23 -1.42
C ALA A 137 10.81 10.00 -0.46
N THR A 138 10.52 9.56 0.77
CA THR A 138 11.54 9.30 1.79
C THR A 138 11.51 7.83 2.17
N ARG A 139 12.63 7.12 2.00
CA ARG A 139 12.71 5.70 2.33
C ARG A 139 12.25 5.43 3.77
N VAL A 140 11.24 4.56 3.92
CA VAL A 140 10.71 4.08 5.19
C VAL A 140 11.39 2.79 5.62
N TRP A 141 11.66 1.89 4.66
CA TRP A 141 12.20 0.56 4.92
C TRP A 141 12.97 0.03 3.70
N ASP A 142 13.94 -0.85 3.97
CA ASP A 142 14.61 -1.69 2.99
C ASP A 142 14.78 -3.10 3.55
N ASP A 143 14.91 -4.09 2.68
CA ASP A 143 15.00 -5.51 3.06
C ASP A 143 16.42 -5.95 3.43
N LEU A 144 17.34 -5.00 3.64
CA LEU A 144 18.72 -5.29 4.02
C LEU A 144 18.75 -6.11 5.32
N GLY A 145 19.52 -7.20 5.31
CA GLY A 145 19.61 -8.15 6.41
C GLY A 145 18.67 -9.35 6.27
N SER A 146 17.62 -9.26 5.45
CA SER A 146 16.66 -10.36 5.28
C SER A 146 17.27 -11.62 4.63
N GLY A 147 18.30 -11.45 3.82
CA GLY A 147 18.89 -12.53 3.03
C GLY A 147 18.03 -12.96 1.83
N ALA A 148 17.02 -12.16 1.46
CA ALA A 148 16.30 -12.33 0.21
C ALA A 148 17.26 -12.25 -1.00
N LYS A 149 16.89 -12.88 -2.12
CA LYS A 149 17.69 -12.86 -3.35
C LYS A 149 17.60 -11.54 -4.11
N GLU A 150 16.52 -10.79 -3.90
CA GLU A 150 16.21 -9.54 -4.56
C GLU A 150 16.14 -8.45 -3.51
N ASP A 151 16.51 -7.23 -3.89
CA ASP A 151 16.44 -6.07 -2.99
C ASP A 151 15.09 -5.37 -3.13
N GLY A 152 14.50 -5.01 -1.98
CA GLY A 152 13.19 -4.40 -1.87
C GLY A 152 13.23 -3.18 -0.95
N SER A 153 12.45 -2.15 -1.28
CA SER A 153 12.33 -0.97 -0.42
C SER A 153 10.95 -0.32 -0.51
N VAL A 154 10.58 0.35 0.58
CA VAL A 154 9.37 1.16 0.71
C VAL A 154 9.77 2.62 0.91
N TRP A 155 9.14 3.52 0.15
CA TRP A 155 9.44 4.96 0.08
C TRP A 155 8.21 5.81 0.37
#